data_AF-A0A291P9P0-F1
#
_entry.id   AF-A0A291P9P0-F1
#
_cell.length_a   1.000
_cell.length_b   1.000
_cell.length_c   1.000
_cell.angle_alpha   90.00
_cell.angle_beta   90.00
_cell.angle_gamma   90.00
#
_symmetry.space_group_name_H-M   'P 1'
#
loop_
_entity.id
_entity.type
_entity.pdbx_description
1 polymer ?
#
loop_
_entity_poly.entity_id
_entity_poly.type
_entity_poly.pdbx_seq_one_letter_code
_entity_poly.pdbx_strand_id
1 'polypeptide(L)'
;MTSARFSTFELLLLQSRDQADTAALLLLAWVLTHRGPVGEAERAHLVALTGAFRHGHDLAPILEIAANQDLSAIQLAAEVLQKELHGESARAFLRLAIALASDTGEPTLANHHVLRFLADLLGVAPEEFATLYASQAGRPLAAPADPSRRDYWRAREGRSQEERHEASAGRQRADQARDEAAEAAERRRAEQAEARRQAREAREEAKRQREAQRQEEKARRRAEREAARQHRQARREAEKRRRQAEREAARRDRQKAEERRRQRHRAERERQSQRQEERRQGEQHKERHSRREDTGRHAGPPPDARVRGALAVLGLEPGASRGEIRKAYRRLAQAHHPDRFYHEGEAIVASASRRFQRIRRAYDFLMKVS
;
A
#
# COMPACT_ATOMS: atom_id res chain seq x y z
N MET A 1 -70.28 13.98 -31.34
CA MET A 1 -69.14 14.06 -32.27
C MET A 1 -68.14 12.99 -31.88
N THR A 2 -68.36 11.76 -32.33
CA THR A 2 -67.41 10.64 -32.13
C THR A 2 -66.17 10.95 -32.95
N SER A 3 -65.13 11.47 -32.31
CA SER A 3 -63.81 11.60 -32.92
C SER A 3 -63.34 10.20 -33.30
N ALA A 4 -63.40 9.86 -34.59
CA ALA A 4 -62.80 8.64 -35.10
C ALA A 4 -61.31 8.70 -34.75
N ARG A 5 -60.88 7.86 -33.80
CA ARG A 5 -59.46 7.71 -33.47
C ARG A 5 -58.89 6.87 -34.60
N PHE A 6 -58.12 7.51 -35.49
CA PHE A 6 -57.40 6.80 -36.53
C PHE A 6 -56.52 5.70 -35.92
N SER A 7 -56.45 4.55 -36.58
CA SER A 7 -55.52 3.48 -36.20
C SER A 7 -54.07 3.92 -36.38
N THR A 8 -53.14 3.23 -35.71
CA THR A 8 -51.69 3.53 -35.84
C THR A 8 -51.25 3.48 -37.31
N PHE A 9 -51.75 2.51 -38.07
CA PHE A 9 -51.41 2.37 -39.49
C PHE A 9 -52.05 3.46 -40.37
N GLU A 10 -53.30 3.85 -40.10
CA GLU A 10 -53.95 4.97 -40.80
C GLU A 10 -53.18 6.28 -40.61
N LEU A 11 -52.67 6.54 -39.40
CA LEU A 11 -51.83 7.71 -39.13
C LEU A 11 -50.51 7.64 -39.92
N LEU A 12 -49.90 6.46 -40.03
CA LEU A 12 -48.68 6.27 -40.83
C LEU A 12 -48.94 6.51 -42.32
N LEU A 13 -50.06 6.03 -42.86
CA LEU A 13 -50.45 6.30 -44.26
C LEU A 13 -50.67 7.80 -44.49
N LEU A 14 -51.33 8.51 -43.57
CA LEU A 14 -51.54 9.96 -43.68
C LEU A 14 -50.26 10.78 -43.60
N GLN A 15 -49.25 10.30 -42.88
CA GLN A 15 -47.95 10.95 -42.73
C GLN A 15 -46.93 10.52 -43.78
N SER A 16 -47.22 9.45 -44.53
CA SER A 16 -46.33 8.91 -45.56
C SER A 16 -46.19 9.86 -46.75
N ARG A 17 -45.02 9.82 -47.41
CA ARG A 17 -44.83 10.56 -48.68
C ARG A 17 -45.43 9.82 -49.86
N ASP A 18 -45.59 8.50 -49.74
CA ASP A 18 -46.21 7.62 -50.72
C ASP A 18 -46.95 6.50 -49.98
N GLN A 19 -48.28 6.49 -50.13
CA GLN A 19 -49.16 5.54 -49.44
C GLN A 19 -48.99 4.12 -49.96
N ALA A 20 -48.70 3.95 -51.25
CA ALA A 20 -48.50 2.65 -51.87
C ALA A 20 -47.22 2.00 -51.35
N ASP A 21 -46.14 2.78 -51.23
CA ASP A 21 -44.87 2.29 -50.68
C ASP A 21 -44.99 1.91 -49.20
N THR A 22 -45.70 2.70 -48.39
CA THR A 22 -45.96 2.35 -46.98
C THR A 22 -46.84 1.10 -46.84
N ALA A 23 -47.86 0.94 -47.68
CA ALA A 23 -48.70 -0.26 -47.71
C ALA A 23 -47.92 -1.50 -48.18
N ALA A 24 -47.12 -1.36 -49.24
CA ALA A 24 -46.23 -2.40 -49.74
C ALA A 24 -45.25 -2.84 -48.65
N LEU A 25 -44.65 -1.89 -47.94
CA LEU A 25 -43.71 -2.14 -46.86
C LEU A 25 -44.36 -2.92 -45.69
N LEU A 26 -45.61 -2.62 -45.32
CA LEU A 26 -46.32 -3.39 -44.29
C LEU A 26 -46.54 -4.84 -44.73
N LEU A 27 -46.97 -5.06 -45.97
CA LEU A 27 -47.20 -6.41 -46.50
C LEU A 27 -45.89 -7.21 -46.64
N LEU A 28 -44.78 -6.56 -47.01
CA LEU A 28 -43.45 -7.17 -47.03
C LEU A 28 -42.94 -7.48 -45.61
N ALA A 29 -43.17 -6.58 -44.65
CA ALA A 29 -42.88 -6.84 -43.24
C ALA A 29 -43.69 -8.02 -42.69
N TRP A 30 -44.94 -8.18 -43.13
CA TRP A 30 -45.79 -9.32 -42.77
C TRP A 30 -45.26 -10.64 -43.33
N VAL A 31 -44.76 -10.66 -44.57
CA VAL A 31 -44.05 -11.83 -45.13
C VAL A 31 -42.81 -12.18 -44.29
N LEU A 32 -42.08 -11.16 -43.81
CA LEU A 32 -40.88 -11.35 -43.01
C LEU A 32 -41.17 -11.92 -41.61
N THR A 33 -42.25 -11.50 -40.95
CA THR A 33 -42.59 -11.94 -39.58
C THR A 33 -43.04 -13.41 -39.52
N HIS A 34 -43.61 -13.95 -40.60
CA HIS A 34 -44.00 -15.36 -40.71
C HIS A 34 -42.84 -16.33 -40.96
N ARG A 35 -41.61 -15.82 -41.04
CA ARG A 35 -40.37 -16.62 -41.09
C ARG A 35 -39.84 -16.96 -39.70
N GLY A 36 -39.98 -16.06 -38.73
CA GLY A 36 -39.35 -16.19 -37.41
C GLY A 36 -39.14 -14.83 -36.74
N PRO A 37 -38.40 -14.76 -35.62
CA PRO A 37 -38.14 -13.51 -34.92
C PRO A 37 -37.36 -12.55 -35.81
N VAL A 38 -37.87 -11.33 -35.98
CA VAL A 38 -37.27 -10.29 -36.83
C VAL A 38 -36.15 -9.57 -36.06
N GLY A 39 -34.92 -10.01 -36.26
CA GLY A 39 -33.71 -9.43 -35.69
C GLY A 39 -33.17 -8.25 -36.50
N GLU A 40 -31.94 -7.82 -36.18
CA GLU A 40 -31.29 -6.70 -36.86
C GLU A 40 -30.92 -7.02 -38.31
N ALA A 41 -30.51 -8.26 -38.58
CA ALA A 41 -30.15 -8.72 -39.93
C ALA A 41 -31.38 -8.72 -40.86
N GLU A 42 -32.53 -9.21 -40.39
CA GLU A 42 -33.78 -9.24 -41.13
C GLU A 42 -34.30 -7.83 -41.42
N ARG A 43 -34.15 -6.91 -40.46
CA ARG A 43 -34.47 -5.48 -40.64
C ARG A 43 -33.58 -4.84 -41.69
N ALA A 44 -32.27 -5.08 -41.63
CA ALA A 44 -31.32 -4.55 -42.60
C ALA A 44 -31.60 -5.09 -44.02
N HIS A 45 -31.99 -6.35 -44.14
CA HIS A 45 -32.37 -6.96 -45.41
C HIS A 45 -33.65 -6.35 -46.00
N LEU A 46 -34.69 -6.12 -45.17
CA LEU A 46 -35.90 -5.43 -45.60
C LEU A 46 -35.56 -4.02 -46.13
N VAL A 47 -34.77 -3.25 -45.38
CA VAL A 47 -34.32 -1.90 -45.79
C VAL A 47 -33.55 -1.94 -47.10
N ALA A 48 -32.65 -2.92 -47.28
CA ALA A 48 -31.85 -3.04 -48.49
C ALA A 48 -32.73 -3.32 -49.73
N LEU A 49 -33.78 -4.14 -49.59
CA LEU A 49 -34.71 -4.45 -50.66
C LEU A 49 -35.71 -3.33 -50.95
N THR A 50 -36.10 -2.56 -49.94
CA THR A 50 -37.09 -1.46 -50.07
C THR A 50 -36.44 -0.08 -50.10
N GLY A 51 -35.14 0.03 -50.38
CA GLY A 51 -34.42 1.31 -50.36
C GLY A 51 -34.95 2.37 -51.35
N ALA A 52 -35.70 1.95 -52.37
CA ALA A 52 -36.36 2.85 -53.33
C ALA A 52 -37.71 3.40 -52.84
N PHE A 53 -38.27 2.86 -51.75
CA PHE A 53 -39.62 3.20 -51.27
C PHE A 53 -39.62 4.56 -50.57
N ARG A 54 -40.62 5.38 -50.87
CA ARG A 54 -40.78 6.76 -50.37
C ARG A 54 -41.79 6.80 -49.21
N HIS A 55 -41.57 6.00 -48.17
CA HIS A 55 -42.48 5.91 -47.03
C HIS A 55 -42.30 7.06 -46.02
N GLY A 56 -41.07 7.54 -45.78
CA GLY A 56 -40.81 8.77 -45.01
C GLY A 56 -41.02 8.71 -43.49
N HIS A 57 -41.29 7.52 -42.94
CA HIS A 57 -41.45 7.25 -41.51
C HIS A 57 -40.53 6.11 -41.04
N ASP A 58 -40.39 5.94 -39.72
CA ASP A 58 -39.64 4.84 -39.11
C ASP A 58 -40.29 3.47 -39.43
N LEU A 59 -39.47 2.42 -39.49
CA LEU A 59 -39.88 1.05 -39.77
C LEU A 59 -40.36 0.30 -38.54
N ALA A 60 -39.95 0.73 -37.33
CA ALA A 60 -40.31 0.02 -36.10
C ALA A 60 -41.84 -0.13 -35.92
N PRO A 61 -42.68 0.90 -36.15
CA PRO A 61 -44.13 0.76 -36.05
C PRO A 61 -44.72 -0.22 -37.07
N ILE A 62 -44.19 -0.26 -38.30
CA ILE A 62 -44.64 -1.18 -39.34
C ILE A 62 -44.32 -2.63 -38.97
N LEU A 63 -43.11 -2.87 -38.48
CA LEU A 63 -42.67 -4.19 -38.03
C LEU A 63 -43.47 -4.67 -36.81
N GLU A 64 -43.84 -3.76 -35.91
CA GLU A 64 -44.68 -4.07 -34.76
C GLU A 64 -46.11 -4.44 -35.18
N ILE A 65 -46.72 -3.67 -36.09
CA ILE A 65 -48.04 -3.98 -36.67
C ILE A 65 -48.00 -5.36 -37.36
N ALA A 66 -46.97 -5.61 -38.16
CA ALA A 66 -46.78 -6.89 -38.85
C ALA A 66 -46.55 -8.08 -37.88
N ALA A 67 -45.80 -7.87 -36.80
CA ALA A 67 -45.53 -8.90 -35.79
C ALA A 67 -46.79 -9.23 -34.97
N ASN A 68 -47.61 -8.23 -34.68
CA ASN A 68 -48.89 -8.38 -33.99
C ASN A 68 -50.01 -8.93 -34.89
N GLN A 69 -49.77 -9.05 -36.20
CA GLN A 69 -50.74 -9.55 -37.19
C GLN A 69 -52.06 -8.78 -37.16
N ASP A 70 -51.99 -7.45 -37.07
CA ASP A 70 -53.18 -6.60 -37.10
C ASP A 70 -53.89 -6.71 -38.46
N LEU A 71 -54.98 -7.47 -38.48
CA LEU A 71 -55.74 -7.77 -39.69
C LEU A 71 -56.36 -6.52 -40.31
N SER A 72 -56.75 -5.52 -39.51
CA SER A 72 -57.35 -4.28 -40.02
C SER A 72 -56.31 -3.46 -40.78
N ALA A 73 -55.08 -3.38 -40.26
CA ALA A 73 -53.98 -2.70 -40.92
C ALA A 73 -53.52 -3.43 -42.19
N ILE A 74 -53.42 -4.76 -42.13
CA ILE A 74 -53.07 -5.59 -43.29
C ILE A 74 -54.13 -5.47 -44.40
N GLN A 75 -55.41 -5.51 -44.03
CA GLN A 75 -56.51 -5.31 -44.98
C GLN A 75 -56.42 -3.93 -45.64
N LEU A 76 -56.26 -2.85 -44.85
CA LEU A 76 -56.15 -1.50 -45.40
C LEU A 76 -54.94 -1.37 -46.34
N ALA A 77 -53.79 -1.95 -45.97
CA ALA A 77 -52.62 -1.99 -46.84
C ALA A 77 -52.90 -2.75 -48.14
N ALA A 78 -53.59 -3.88 -48.07
CA ALA A 78 -53.97 -4.65 -49.25
C ALA A 78 -54.89 -3.85 -50.19
N GLU A 79 -55.87 -3.13 -49.64
CA GLU A 79 -56.78 -2.28 -50.42
C GLU A 79 -56.07 -1.10 -51.10
N VAL A 80 -55.13 -0.45 -50.40
CA VAL A 80 -54.29 0.61 -50.98
C VAL A 80 -53.42 0.04 -52.09
N LEU A 81 -52.76 -1.09 -51.82
CA LEU A 81 -51.84 -1.71 -52.77
C LEU A 81 -52.54 -2.19 -54.04
N GLN A 82 -53.73 -2.77 -53.92
CA GLN A 82 -54.54 -3.23 -55.06
C GLN A 82 -54.99 -2.07 -55.97
N LYS A 83 -55.19 -0.86 -55.43
CA LYS A 83 -55.57 0.31 -56.23
C LYS A 83 -54.40 0.89 -57.02
N GLU A 84 -53.20 0.82 -56.48
CA GLU A 84 -52.02 1.52 -57.02
C GLU A 84 -51.09 0.61 -57.84
N LEU A 85 -50.98 -0.68 -57.52
CA LEU A 85 -50.11 -1.62 -58.23
C LEU A 85 -50.85 -2.44 -59.27
N HIS A 86 -50.40 -2.33 -60.52
CA HIS A 86 -50.92 -3.09 -61.66
C HIS A 86 -49.79 -3.61 -62.55
N GLY A 87 -50.04 -4.68 -63.30
CA GLY A 87 -49.14 -5.18 -64.35
C GLY A 87 -47.70 -5.42 -63.88
N GLU A 88 -46.72 -4.76 -64.51
CA GLU A 88 -45.29 -4.93 -64.19
C GLU A 88 -44.93 -4.48 -62.76
N SER A 89 -45.59 -3.45 -62.22
CA SER A 89 -45.33 -2.98 -60.86
C SER A 89 -45.79 -4.01 -59.82
N ALA A 90 -46.92 -4.68 -60.07
CA ALA A 90 -47.38 -5.81 -59.26
C ALA A 90 -46.37 -6.99 -59.30
N ARG A 91 -45.84 -7.32 -60.48
CA ARG A 91 -44.80 -8.35 -60.62
C ARG A 91 -43.51 -7.97 -59.90
N ALA A 92 -43.10 -6.71 -59.97
CA ALA A 92 -41.92 -6.21 -59.25
C ALA A 92 -42.09 -6.35 -57.73
N PHE A 93 -43.26 -5.99 -57.20
CA PHE A 93 -43.58 -6.19 -55.78
C PHE A 93 -43.55 -7.67 -55.38
N LEU A 94 -44.14 -8.56 -56.18
CA LEU A 94 -44.13 -10.00 -55.90
C LEU A 94 -42.71 -10.58 -55.92
N ARG A 95 -41.81 -10.10 -56.79
CA ARG A 95 -40.39 -10.52 -56.77
C ARG A 95 -39.72 -10.15 -55.43
N LEU A 96 -40.01 -8.97 -54.88
CA LEU A 96 -39.51 -8.56 -53.56
C LEU A 96 -40.07 -9.46 -52.45
N ALA A 97 -41.37 -9.74 -52.47
CA ALA A 97 -42.01 -10.62 -51.49
C ALA A 97 -41.42 -12.05 -51.54
N ILE A 98 -41.18 -12.57 -52.74
CA ILE A 98 -40.57 -13.90 -52.94
C ILE A 98 -39.12 -13.92 -52.42
N ALA A 99 -38.34 -12.87 -52.72
CA ALA A 99 -36.96 -12.75 -52.25
C ALA A 99 -36.91 -12.79 -50.71
N LEU A 100 -37.74 -11.98 -50.04
CA LEU A 100 -37.85 -11.97 -48.57
C LEU A 100 -38.24 -13.33 -47.99
N ALA A 101 -39.18 -14.03 -48.63
CA ALA A 101 -39.65 -15.32 -48.18
C ALA A 101 -38.65 -16.46 -48.40
N SER A 102 -37.71 -16.32 -49.35
CA SER A 102 -36.86 -17.42 -49.84
C SER A 102 -35.38 -17.28 -49.47
N ASP A 103 -34.98 -16.18 -48.83
CA ASP A 103 -33.57 -15.83 -48.53
C ASP A 103 -32.80 -16.88 -47.70
N THR A 104 -33.48 -17.74 -46.93
CA THR A 104 -32.81 -18.71 -46.00
C THR A 104 -33.23 -20.16 -46.13
N GLY A 105 -33.91 -20.52 -47.21
CA GLY A 105 -34.36 -21.90 -47.42
C GLY A 105 -35.84 -21.95 -47.78
N GLU A 106 -36.47 -23.11 -47.57
CA GLU A 106 -37.90 -23.33 -47.92
C GLU A 106 -38.83 -22.34 -47.23
N PRO A 107 -39.75 -21.68 -47.97
CA PRO A 107 -40.71 -20.79 -47.35
C PRO A 107 -41.59 -21.57 -46.37
N THR A 108 -41.93 -20.94 -45.25
CA THR A 108 -42.84 -21.52 -44.26
C THR A 108 -44.23 -21.75 -44.88
N LEU A 109 -45.05 -22.59 -44.25
CA LEU A 109 -46.44 -22.81 -44.68
C LEU A 109 -47.23 -21.49 -44.69
N ALA A 110 -46.99 -20.60 -43.71
CA ALA A 110 -47.61 -19.29 -43.66
C ALA A 110 -47.17 -18.43 -44.86
N ASN A 111 -45.86 -18.38 -45.17
CA ASN A 111 -45.35 -17.64 -46.34
C ASN A 111 -45.93 -18.16 -47.66
N HIS A 112 -46.15 -19.47 -47.79
CA HIS A 112 -46.85 -20.02 -48.96
C HIS A 112 -48.23 -19.41 -49.15
N HIS A 113 -49.03 -19.32 -48.09
CA HIS A 113 -50.37 -18.76 -48.16
C HIS A 113 -50.36 -17.24 -48.38
N VAL A 114 -49.48 -16.52 -47.67
CA VAL A 114 -49.33 -15.07 -47.82
C VAL A 114 -48.94 -14.70 -49.24
N LEU A 115 -47.95 -15.38 -49.83
CA LEU A 115 -47.48 -15.08 -51.17
C LEU A 115 -48.55 -15.32 -52.25
N ARG A 116 -49.35 -16.38 -52.11
CA ARG A 116 -50.47 -16.64 -53.02
C ARG A 116 -51.60 -15.64 -52.85
N PHE A 117 -51.91 -15.30 -51.61
CA PHE A 117 -52.86 -14.23 -51.32
C PHE A 117 -52.43 -12.90 -51.98
N LEU A 118 -51.15 -12.54 -51.89
CA LEU A 118 -50.63 -11.32 -52.54
C LEU A 118 -50.69 -11.41 -54.07
N ALA A 119 -50.43 -12.59 -54.66
CA ALA A 119 -50.57 -12.80 -56.10
C ALA A 119 -52.02 -12.64 -56.56
N ASP A 120 -52.96 -13.27 -55.85
CA ASP A 120 -54.40 -13.16 -56.12
C ASP A 120 -54.90 -11.73 -55.95
N LEU A 121 -54.47 -11.05 -54.89
CA LEU A 121 -54.80 -9.64 -54.59
C LEU A 121 -54.41 -8.71 -55.75
N LEU A 122 -53.24 -8.94 -56.35
CA LEU A 122 -52.68 -8.15 -57.44
C LEU A 122 -53.08 -8.67 -58.83
N GLY A 123 -53.97 -9.66 -58.91
CA GLY A 123 -54.50 -10.19 -60.17
C GLY A 123 -53.51 -10.99 -61.00
N VAL A 124 -52.46 -11.56 -60.39
CA VAL A 124 -51.49 -12.42 -61.08
C VAL A 124 -51.97 -13.86 -61.05
N ALA A 125 -52.15 -14.48 -62.22
CA ALA A 125 -52.67 -15.83 -62.33
C ALA A 125 -51.74 -16.87 -61.64
N PRO A 126 -52.27 -17.97 -61.08
CA PRO A 126 -51.47 -18.96 -60.37
C PRO A 126 -50.31 -19.56 -61.18
N GLU A 127 -50.51 -19.79 -62.48
CA GLU A 127 -49.47 -20.33 -63.38
C GLU A 127 -48.34 -19.32 -63.63
N GLU A 128 -48.71 -18.06 -63.79
CA GLU A 128 -47.78 -16.96 -63.95
C GLU A 128 -46.98 -16.73 -62.65
N PHE A 129 -47.68 -16.75 -61.51
CA PHE A 129 -47.04 -16.63 -60.20
C PHE A 129 -46.09 -17.80 -59.92
N ALA A 130 -46.45 -19.04 -60.30
CA ALA A 130 -45.58 -20.20 -60.16
C ALA A 130 -44.30 -20.05 -60.99
N THR A 131 -44.41 -19.52 -62.21
CA THR A 131 -43.27 -19.22 -63.09
C THR A 131 -42.39 -18.13 -62.47
N LEU A 132 -43.00 -17.07 -61.96
CA LEU A 132 -42.31 -15.98 -61.28
C LEU A 132 -41.54 -16.49 -60.05
N TYR A 133 -42.20 -17.30 -59.21
CA TYR A 133 -41.58 -17.90 -58.03
C TYR A 133 -40.40 -18.80 -58.41
N ALA A 134 -40.58 -19.68 -59.40
CA ALA A 134 -39.51 -20.56 -59.87
C ALA A 134 -38.30 -19.78 -60.39
N SER A 135 -38.53 -18.69 -61.12
CA SER A 135 -37.45 -17.83 -61.63
C SER A 135 -36.70 -17.10 -60.52
N GLN A 136 -37.40 -16.66 -59.46
CA GLN A 136 -36.82 -15.86 -58.39
C GLN A 136 -36.17 -16.70 -57.28
N ALA A 137 -36.80 -17.81 -56.89
CA ALA A 137 -36.35 -18.70 -55.81
C ALA A 137 -35.53 -19.90 -56.31
N GLY A 138 -35.38 -20.08 -57.63
CA GLY A 138 -34.63 -21.17 -58.25
C GLY A 138 -35.29 -22.56 -58.12
N ARG A 139 -36.54 -22.63 -57.64
CA ARG A 139 -37.28 -23.87 -57.42
C ARG A 139 -38.79 -23.64 -57.51
N PRO A 140 -39.60 -24.65 -57.88
CA PRO A 140 -41.05 -24.49 -57.94
C PRO A 140 -41.64 -24.28 -56.55
N LEU A 141 -42.73 -23.49 -56.48
CA LEU A 141 -43.51 -23.34 -55.25
C LEU A 141 -44.32 -24.62 -55.02
N ALA A 142 -43.97 -25.40 -53.99
CA ALA A 142 -44.69 -26.62 -53.67
C ALA A 142 -46.15 -26.33 -53.28
N ALA A 143 -47.07 -27.24 -53.61
CA ALA A 143 -48.42 -27.18 -53.07
C ALA A 143 -48.36 -27.41 -51.54
N PRO A 144 -48.95 -26.54 -50.70
CA PRO A 144 -49.05 -26.78 -49.27
C PRO A 144 -49.78 -28.09 -49.05
N ALA A 145 -49.29 -28.86 -48.09
CA ALA A 145 -49.93 -30.11 -47.71
C ALA A 145 -51.37 -29.84 -47.24
N ASP A 146 -52.29 -30.66 -47.71
CA ASP A 146 -53.72 -30.54 -47.44
C ASP A 146 -54.03 -30.86 -45.95
N PRO A 147 -54.47 -29.88 -45.14
CA PRO A 147 -54.77 -30.09 -43.72
C PRO A 147 -55.94 -31.02 -43.46
N SER A 148 -56.77 -31.30 -44.48
CA SER A 148 -57.86 -32.26 -44.40
C SER A 148 -57.40 -33.70 -44.56
N ARG A 149 -56.14 -33.94 -44.97
CA ARG A 149 -55.56 -35.28 -45.06
C ARG A 149 -55.01 -35.74 -43.73
N ARG A 150 -55.28 -37.00 -43.38
CA ARG A 150 -54.78 -37.65 -42.16
C ARG A 150 -53.25 -37.67 -42.08
N ASP A 151 -52.56 -37.77 -43.22
CA ASP A 151 -51.10 -37.88 -43.26
C ASP A 151 -50.40 -36.57 -42.90
N TYR A 152 -51.06 -35.41 -43.12
CA TYR A 152 -50.59 -34.10 -42.67
C TYR A 152 -50.46 -34.04 -41.14
N TRP A 153 -51.50 -34.49 -40.43
CA TRP A 153 -51.50 -34.52 -38.97
C TRP A 153 -50.54 -35.56 -38.41
N ARG A 154 -50.40 -36.74 -39.04
CA ARG A 154 -49.40 -37.75 -38.61
C ARG A 154 -47.96 -37.24 -38.69
N ALA A 155 -47.59 -36.57 -39.77
CA ALA A 155 -46.25 -36.01 -39.91
C ALA A 155 -45.97 -34.89 -38.90
N ARG A 156 -46.99 -34.09 -38.57
CA ARG A 156 -46.89 -32.99 -37.59
C ARG A 156 -46.89 -33.49 -36.14
N GLU A 157 -47.71 -34.48 -35.81
CA GLU A 157 -47.75 -35.12 -34.49
C GLU A 157 -46.46 -35.89 -34.21
N GLY A 158 -45.88 -36.56 -35.21
CA GLY A 158 -44.57 -37.21 -35.09
C GLY A 158 -43.46 -36.23 -34.69
N ARG A 159 -43.36 -35.08 -35.39
CA ARG A 159 -42.40 -34.02 -35.05
C ARG A 159 -42.67 -33.41 -33.68
N SER A 160 -43.93 -33.19 -33.31
CA SER A 160 -44.27 -32.64 -31.99
C SER A 160 -44.01 -33.63 -30.85
N GLN A 161 -44.12 -34.93 -31.09
CA GLN A 161 -43.72 -35.96 -30.13
C GLN A 161 -42.19 -36.03 -30.00
N GLU A 162 -41.44 -36.01 -31.10
CA GLU A 162 -39.97 -35.95 -31.09
C GLU A 162 -39.45 -34.70 -30.35
N GLU A 163 -40.00 -33.52 -30.63
CA GLU A 163 -39.67 -32.28 -29.92
C GLU A 163 -40.01 -32.35 -28.42
N ARG A 164 -41.11 -32.99 -28.03
CA ARG A 164 -41.46 -33.20 -26.61
C ARG A 164 -40.53 -34.19 -25.93
N HIS A 165 -40.12 -35.26 -26.62
CA HIS A 165 -39.17 -36.23 -26.13
C HIS A 165 -37.76 -35.62 -25.99
N GLU A 166 -37.31 -34.83 -26.96
CA GLU A 166 -36.06 -34.07 -26.88
C GLU A 166 -36.11 -33.00 -25.78
N ALA A 167 -37.21 -32.27 -25.62
CA ALA A 167 -37.37 -31.30 -24.54
C ALA A 167 -37.47 -31.96 -23.16
N SER A 168 -37.99 -33.18 -23.06
CA SER A 168 -38.01 -33.96 -21.82
C SER A 168 -36.63 -34.52 -21.49
N ALA A 169 -35.90 -35.05 -22.48
CA ALA A 169 -34.53 -35.53 -22.32
C ALA A 169 -33.58 -34.37 -21.99
N GLY A 170 -33.77 -33.20 -22.60
CA GLY A 170 -33.04 -31.97 -22.30
C GLY A 170 -33.27 -31.48 -20.87
N ARG A 171 -34.52 -31.55 -20.37
CA ARG A 171 -34.83 -31.25 -18.96
C ARG A 171 -34.16 -32.23 -17.99
N GLN A 172 -34.23 -33.54 -18.26
CA GLN A 172 -33.57 -34.54 -17.43
C GLN A 172 -32.05 -34.36 -17.39
N ARG A 173 -31.41 -34.06 -18.53
CA ARG A 173 -29.97 -33.74 -18.58
C ARG A 173 -29.63 -32.46 -17.82
N ALA A 174 -30.49 -31.44 -17.90
CA ALA A 174 -30.30 -30.20 -17.17
C ALA A 174 -30.46 -30.38 -15.65
N ASP A 175 -31.40 -31.22 -15.21
CA ASP A 175 -31.59 -31.54 -13.80
C ASP A 175 -30.43 -32.39 -13.26
N GLN A 176 -29.98 -33.42 -14.00
CA GLN A 176 -28.77 -34.18 -13.65
C GLN A 176 -27.52 -33.29 -13.54
N ALA A 177 -27.32 -32.38 -14.50
CA ALA A 177 -26.19 -31.44 -14.45
C ALA A 177 -26.28 -30.47 -13.26
N ARG A 178 -27.50 -30.10 -12.82
CA ARG A 178 -27.72 -29.27 -11.62
C ARG A 178 -27.40 -30.04 -10.34
N ASP A 179 -27.80 -31.30 -10.25
CA ASP A 179 -27.52 -32.15 -9.09
C ASP A 179 -26.01 -32.44 -8.97
N GLU A 180 -25.34 -32.77 -10.08
CA GLU A 180 -23.88 -32.94 -10.12
C GLU A 180 -23.14 -31.65 -9.74
N ALA A 181 -23.61 -30.50 -10.21
CA ALA A 181 -23.04 -29.20 -9.83
C ALA A 181 -23.27 -28.88 -8.35
N ALA A 182 -24.41 -29.26 -7.78
CA ALA A 182 -24.71 -29.09 -6.36
C ALA A 182 -23.80 -29.97 -5.48
N GLU A 183 -23.62 -31.24 -5.84
CA GLU A 183 -22.70 -32.15 -5.15
C GLU A 183 -21.24 -31.67 -5.24
N ALA A 184 -20.81 -31.21 -6.42
CA ALA A 184 -19.47 -30.65 -6.59
C ALA A 184 -19.27 -29.37 -5.76
N ALA A 185 -20.29 -28.53 -5.64
CA ALA A 185 -20.25 -27.34 -4.78
C ALA A 185 -20.18 -27.72 -3.29
N GLU A 186 -20.88 -28.76 -2.86
CA GLU A 186 -20.83 -29.25 -1.48
C GLU A 186 -19.45 -29.83 -1.13
N ARG A 187 -18.85 -30.64 -2.01
CA ARG A 187 -17.49 -31.16 -1.84
C ARG A 187 -16.46 -30.03 -1.71
N ARG A 188 -16.54 -29.02 -2.58
CA ARG A 188 -15.67 -27.83 -2.50
C ARG A 188 -15.85 -27.06 -1.19
N ARG A 189 -17.08 -26.95 -0.67
CA ARG A 189 -17.35 -26.32 0.63
C ARG A 189 -16.76 -27.13 1.79
N ALA A 190 -16.86 -28.46 1.74
CA ALA A 190 -16.27 -29.35 2.73
C ALA A 190 -14.73 -29.24 2.73
N GLU A 191 -14.10 -29.31 1.57
CA GLU A 191 -12.64 -29.13 1.40
C GLU A 191 -12.19 -27.76 1.92
N GLN A 192 -12.90 -26.68 1.58
CA GLN A 192 -12.59 -25.34 2.09
C GLN A 192 -12.76 -25.23 3.61
N ALA A 193 -13.76 -25.89 4.18
CA ALA A 193 -13.97 -25.92 5.63
C ALA A 193 -12.83 -26.68 6.34
N GLU A 194 -12.39 -27.80 5.78
CA GLU A 194 -11.27 -28.57 6.30
C GLU A 194 -9.95 -27.79 6.19
N ALA A 195 -9.66 -27.18 5.04
CA ALA A 195 -8.50 -26.32 4.85
C ALA A 195 -8.48 -25.14 5.85
N ARG A 196 -9.65 -24.55 6.15
CA ARG A 196 -9.78 -23.49 7.17
C ARG A 196 -9.49 -24.01 8.59
N ARG A 197 -9.90 -25.24 8.92
CA ARG A 197 -9.60 -25.88 10.21
C ARG A 197 -8.11 -26.12 10.34
N GLN A 198 -7.49 -26.76 9.35
CA GLN A 198 -6.05 -27.01 9.32
C GLN A 198 -5.24 -25.70 9.40
N ALA A 199 -5.65 -24.65 8.67
CA ALA A 199 -5.00 -23.35 8.75
C ALA A 199 -5.14 -22.69 10.13
N ARG A 200 -6.27 -22.88 10.82
CA ARG A 200 -6.46 -22.39 12.19
C ARG A 200 -5.56 -23.14 13.17
N GLU A 201 -5.51 -24.47 13.09
CA GLU A 201 -4.65 -25.31 13.93
C GLU A 201 -3.17 -24.94 13.73
N ALA A 202 -2.71 -24.82 12.49
CA ALA A 202 -1.34 -24.40 12.18
C ALA A 202 -1.02 -22.99 12.72
N ARG A 203 -1.97 -22.04 12.70
CA ARG A 203 -1.80 -20.71 13.29
C ARG A 203 -1.72 -20.78 14.81
N GLU A 204 -2.53 -21.61 15.45
CA GLU A 204 -2.51 -21.80 16.91
C GLU A 204 -1.20 -22.48 17.35
N GLU A 205 -0.71 -23.47 16.62
CA GLU A 205 0.60 -24.09 16.86
C GLU A 205 1.75 -23.10 16.67
N ALA A 206 1.75 -22.34 15.57
CA ALA A 206 2.76 -21.32 15.33
C ALA A 206 2.76 -20.24 16.44
N LYS A 207 1.57 -19.88 16.96
CA LYS A 207 1.46 -18.98 18.11
C LYS A 207 2.06 -19.60 19.38
N ARG A 208 1.74 -20.87 19.69
CA ARG A 208 2.31 -21.60 20.83
C ARG A 208 3.84 -21.71 20.72
N GLN A 209 4.37 -22.00 19.54
CA GLN A 209 5.83 -22.05 19.29
C GLN A 209 6.48 -20.68 19.52
N ARG A 210 5.89 -19.59 19.00
CA ARG A 210 6.39 -18.23 19.23
C ARG A 210 6.35 -17.82 20.70
N GLU A 211 5.28 -18.19 21.42
CA GLU A 211 5.19 -17.94 22.86
C GLU A 211 6.23 -18.74 23.64
N ALA A 212 6.42 -20.02 23.32
CA ALA A 212 7.46 -20.86 23.91
C ALA A 212 8.87 -20.28 23.67
N GLN A 213 9.19 -19.88 22.44
CA GLN A 213 10.46 -19.22 22.09
C GLN A 213 10.65 -17.92 22.89
N ARG A 214 9.61 -17.10 23.02
CA ARG A 214 9.66 -15.86 23.84
C ARG A 214 9.90 -16.17 25.32
N GLN A 215 9.30 -17.23 25.85
CA GLN A 215 9.51 -17.64 27.25
C GLN A 215 10.92 -18.17 27.46
N GLU A 216 11.43 -18.98 26.52
CA GLU A 216 12.79 -19.51 26.56
C GLU A 216 13.83 -18.37 26.46
N GLU A 217 13.62 -17.40 25.55
CA GLU A 217 14.49 -16.23 25.45
C GLU A 217 14.46 -15.37 26.72
N LYS A 218 13.26 -15.16 27.31
CA LYS A 218 13.13 -14.47 28.59
C LYS A 218 13.84 -15.21 29.72
N ALA A 219 13.72 -16.54 29.78
CA ALA A 219 14.39 -17.37 30.76
C ALA A 219 15.91 -17.30 30.58
N ARG A 220 16.41 -17.38 29.34
CA ARG A 220 17.84 -17.23 29.01
C ARG A 220 18.37 -15.86 29.42
N ARG A 221 17.66 -14.78 29.09
CA ARG A 221 18.03 -13.40 29.51
C ARG A 221 18.02 -13.25 31.03
N ARG A 222 17.09 -13.92 31.74
CA ARG A 222 17.04 -13.90 33.21
C ARG A 222 18.24 -14.65 33.81
N ALA A 223 18.55 -15.85 33.29
CA ALA A 223 19.70 -16.64 33.71
C ALA A 223 21.02 -15.89 33.46
N GLU A 224 21.16 -15.24 32.30
CA GLU A 224 22.35 -14.43 31.96
C GLU A 224 22.51 -13.24 32.92
N ARG A 225 21.41 -12.53 33.23
CA ARG A 225 21.42 -11.44 34.22
C ARG A 225 21.80 -11.95 35.62
N GLU A 226 21.33 -13.12 36.01
CA GLU A 226 21.65 -13.73 37.29
C GLU A 226 23.12 -14.16 37.36
N ALA A 227 23.62 -14.83 36.32
CA ALA A 227 25.04 -15.17 36.19
C ALA A 227 25.94 -13.91 36.21
N ALA A 228 25.54 -12.83 35.53
CA ALA A 228 26.27 -11.57 35.56
C ALA A 228 26.27 -10.93 36.96
N ARG A 229 25.16 -11.03 37.71
CA ARG A 229 25.09 -10.58 39.11
C ARG A 229 26.01 -11.41 40.00
N GLN A 230 25.97 -12.73 39.89
CA GLN A 230 26.84 -13.64 40.63
C GLN A 230 28.32 -13.38 40.31
N HIS A 231 28.68 -13.19 39.04
CA HIS A 231 30.04 -12.85 38.64
C HIS A 231 30.51 -11.51 39.23
N ARG A 232 29.65 -10.48 39.20
CA ARG A 232 29.95 -9.19 39.85
C ARG A 232 30.12 -9.32 41.36
N GLN A 233 29.29 -10.14 42.01
CA GLN A 233 29.40 -10.40 43.45
C GLN A 233 30.69 -11.14 43.79
N ALA A 234 31.01 -12.21 43.06
CA ALA A 234 32.25 -12.96 43.21
C ALA A 234 33.48 -12.08 43.01
N ARG A 235 33.48 -11.20 41.99
CA ARG A 235 34.56 -10.21 41.79
C ARG A 235 34.71 -9.26 42.98
N ARG A 236 33.61 -8.73 43.51
CA ARG A 236 33.62 -7.84 44.69
C ARG A 236 34.15 -8.57 45.94
N GLU A 237 33.74 -9.82 46.15
CA GLU A 237 34.22 -10.63 47.27
C GLU A 237 35.70 -10.98 47.12
N ALA A 238 36.16 -11.35 45.93
CA ALA A 238 37.57 -11.60 45.64
C ALA A 238 38.41 -10.33 45.86
N GLU A 239 37.93 -9.16 45.43
CA GLU A 239 38.60 -7.88 45.66
C GLU A 239 38.67 -7.54 47.16
N LYS A 240 37.57 -7.75 47.91
CA LYS A 240 37.57 -7.57 49.37
C LYS A 240 38.58 -8.49 50.05
N ARG A 241 38.61 -9.78 49.68
CA ARG A 241 39.58 -10.76 50.20
C ARG A 241 41.01 -10.35 49.88
N ARG A 242 41.27 -9.90 48.65
CA ARG A 242 42.59 -9.39 48.24
C ARG A 242 43.00 -8.18 49.08
N ARG A 243 42.13 -7.17 49.23
CA ARG A 243 42.39 -6.00 50.07
C ARG A 243 42.62 -6.37 51.54
N GLN A 244 41.90 -7.36 52.06
CA GLN A 244 42.10 -7.86 53.41
C GLN A 244 43.46 -8.53 53.56
N ALA A 245 43.84 -9.42 52.63
CA ALA A 245 45.14 -10.07 52.60
C ALA A 245 46.28 -9.04 52.49
N GLU A 246 46.15 -8.03 51.63
CA GLU A 246 47.11 -6.92 51.51
C GLU A 246 47.25 -6.13 52.83
N ARG A 247 46.14 -5.85 53.53
CA ARG A 247 46.16 -5.20 54.84
C ARG A 247 46.82 -6.05 55.91
N GLU A 248 46.55 -7.36 55.93
CA GLU A 248 47.17 -8.30 56.88
C GLU A 248 48.67 -8.45 56.60
N ALA A 249 49.08 -8.55 55.33
CA ALA A 249 50.49 -8.54 54.93
C ALA A 249 51.19 -7.25 55.38
N ALA A 250 50.61 -6.08 55.11
CA ALA A 250 51.16 -4.80 55.54
C ALA A 250 51.26 -4.69 57.08
N ARG A 251 50.31 -5.26 57.84
CA ARG A 251 50.39 -5.35 59.30
C ARG A 251 51.55 -6.23 59.75
N ARG A 252 51.70 -7.42 59.16
CA ARG A 252 52.82 -8.34 59.44
C ARG A 252 54.17 -7.69 59.12
N ASP A 253 54.28 -6.98 58.00
CA ASP A 253 55.50 -6.29 57.62
C ASP A 253 55.84 -5.13 58.57
N ARG A 254 54.83 -4.36 59.01
CA ARG A 254 55.02 -3.33 60.06
C ARG A 254 55.48 -3.94 61.38
N GLN A 255 54.89 -5.05 61.83
CA GLN A 255 55.30 -5.75 63.04
C GLN A 255 56.75 -6.24 62.93
N LYS A 256 57.12 -6.89 61.82
CA LYS A 256 58.51 -7.32 61.56
C LYS A 256 59.48 -6.13 61.52
N ALA A 257 59.09 -5.02 60.91
CA ALA A 257 59.92 -3.81 60.84
C ALA A 257 60.10 -3.18 62.22
N GLU A 258 59.05 -3.13 63.04
CA GLU A 258 59.10 -2.63 64.42
C GLU A 258 59.96 -3.53 65.30
N GLU A 259 59.82 -4.86 65.18
CA GLU A 259 60.66 -5.82 65.88
C GLU A 259 62.13 -5.69 65.48
N ARG A 260 62.43 -5.56 64.17
CA ARG A 260 63.78 -5.24 63.67
C ARG A 260 64.31 -3.92 64.22
N ARG A 261 63.47 -2.88 64.34
CA ARG A 261 63.86 -1.60 64.97
C ARG A 261 64.16 -1.77 66.45
N ARG A 262 63.34 -2.53 67.19
CA ARG A 262 63.57 -2.85 68.61
C ARG A 262 64.87 -3.63 68.80
N GLN A 263 65.13 -4.63 67.97
CA GLN A 263 66.38 -5.39 67.98
C GLN A 263 67.60 -4.50 67.68
N ARG A 264 67.51 -3.63 66.66
CA ARG A 264 68.57 -2.66 66.36
C ARG A 264 68.82 -1.71 67.52
N HIS A 265 67.77 -1.16 68.11
CA HIS A 265 67.89 -0.23 69.25
C HIS A 265 68.45 -0.93 70.50
N ARG A 266 68.10 -2.21 70.74
CA ARG A 266 68.71 -3.02 71.81
C ARG A 266 70.20 -3.24 71.55
N ALA A 267 70.58 -3.68 70.35
CA ALA A 267 71.98 -3.87 69.96
C ALA A 267 72.77 -2.55 70.01
N GLU A 268 72.15 -1.43 69.66
CA GLU A 268 72.77 -0.11 69.75
C GLU A 268 72.96 0.34 71.20
N ARG A 269 71.99 0.09 72.08
CA ARG A 269 72.14 0.33 73.53
C ARG A 269 73.26 -0.52 74.13
N GLU A 270 73.34 -1.80 73.77
CA GLU A 270 74.42 -2.70 74.20
C GLU A 270 75.80 -2.22 73.68
N ARG A 271 75.87 -1.74 72.43
CA ARG A 271 77.09 -1.12 71.89
C ARG A 271 77.42 0.20 72.58
N GLN A 272 76.43 1.02 72.91
CA GLN A 272 76.64 2.29 73.61
C GLN A 272 77.06 2.08 75.06
N SER A 273 76.52 1.07 75.76
CA SER A 273 76.98 0.71 77.10
C SER A 273 78.43 0.24 77.05
N GLN A 274 78.80 -0.63 76.10
CA GLN A 274 80.20 -1.04 75.89
C GLN A 274 81.11 0.16 75.60
N ARG A 275 80.70 1.05 74.69
CA ARG A 275 81.45 2.29 74.38
C ARG A 275 81.52 3.27 75.56
N GLN A 276 80.49 3.37 76.39
CA GLN A 276 80.51 4.19 77.60
C GLN A 276 81.44 3.58 78.64
N GLU A 277 81.51 2.26 78.73
CA GLU A 277 82.44 1.56 79.60
C GLU A 277 83.89 1.79 79.13
N GLU A 278 84.15 1.68 77.82
CA GLU A 278 85.43 2.05 77.20
C GLU A 278 85.75 3.55 77.37
N ARG A 279 84.76 4.45 77.23
CA ARG A 279 84.93 5.90 77.46
C ARG A 279 85.13 6.23 78.92
N ARG A 280 84.49 5.56 79.87
CA ARG A 280 84.76 5.74 81.31
C ARG A 280 86.18 5.30 81.66
N GLN A 281 86.70 4.28 80.97
CA GLN A 281 88.10 3.90 81.06
C GLN A 281 89.02 4.91 80.37
N GLY A 282 88.57 5.59 79.30
CA GLY A 282 89.34 6.62 78.58
C GLY A 282 89.24 8.07 79.13
N GLU A 283 88.17 8.43 79.84
CA GLU A 283 87.87 9.78 80.35
C GLU A 283 88.56 10.05 81.70
N GLN A 284 89.15 9.05 82.35
CA GLN A 284 90.16 9.29 83.40
C GLN A 284 91.46 9.92 82.85
N HIS A 285 91.63 10.02 81.53
CA HIS A 285 92.90 10.38 80.90
C HIS A 285 92.95 11.74 80.19
N LYS A 286 91.83 12.48 80.07
CA LYS A 286 91.81 13.77 79.35
C LYS A 286 90.89 14.80 79.99
N GLU A 287 91.23 15.17 81.22
CA GLU A 287 90.85 16.45 81.81
C GLU A 287 92.04 17.40 81.66
N ARG A 288 92.06 18.25 80.62
CA ARG A 288 92.91 19.48 80.47
C ARG A 288 92.84 20.02 79.03
N HIS A 289 91.93 20.97 78.75
CA HIS A 289 92.25 22.31 78.19
C HIS A 289 91.01 23.13 77.72
N SER A 290 90.88 24.31 78.35
CA SER A 290 90.27 25.62 77.97
C SER A 290 89.05 25.77 77.02
N ARG A 291 87.93 26.23 77.61
CA ARG A 291 87.32 27.60 77.57
C ARG A 291 87.49 28.54 76.33
N ARG A 292 86.39 29.29 76.07
CA ARG A 292 86.21 30.63 75.41
C ARG A 292 86.16 30.69 73.87
N GLU A 293 85.49 31.61 73.17
CA GLU A 293 84.33 32.52 73.28
C GLU A 293 84.14 33.17 71.87
N ASP A 294 83.02 33.84 71.64
CA ASP A 294 82.83 35.04 70.79
C ASP A 294 82.46 34.94 69.26
N THR A 295 82.13 36.10 68.69
CA THR A 295 80.95 36.48 67.88
C THR A 295 81.24 36.93 66.42
N GLY A 296 80.19 37.28 65.66
CA GLY A 296 80.21 38.28 64.54
C GLY A 296 79.52 37.83 63.23
N ARG A 297 78.35 38.33 62.79
CA ARG A 297 77.91 39.62 62.15
C ARG A 297 78.08 39.70 60.61
N HIS A 298 77.01 40.11 59.89
CA HIS A 298 76.91 41.03 58.73
C HIS A 298 75.53 40.87 58.02
N ALA A 299 74.61 41.86 57.91
CA ALA A 299 74.54 43.12 57.14
C ALA A 299 73.88 42.98 55.72
N GLY A 300 72.80 43.74 55.44
CA GLY A 300 71.92 43.67 54.23
C GLY A 300 72.33 44.55 53.01
N PRO A 301 71.48 44.73 51.96
CA PRO A 301 70.91 46.08 51.64
C PRO A 301 69.51 46.06 50.92
N PRO A 302 68.97 47.15 50.31
CA PRO A 302 67.86 48.00 50.79
C PRO A 302 66.51 47.86 50.01
N PRO A 303 65.41 48.52 50.44
CA PRO A 303 64.09 48.42 49.83
C PRO A 303 63.83 49.57 48.83
N ASP A 304 63.97 49.33 47.53
CA ASP A 304 63.35 50.25 46.53
C ASP A 304 63.18 49.68 45.10
N ALA A 305 63.75 48.51 44.79
CA ALA A 305 63.57 47.89 43.47
C ALA A 305 62.20 47.19 43.30
N ARG A 306 61.62 46.68 44.39
CA ARG A 306 60.40 45.86 44.35
C ARG A 306 59.13 46.71 44.13
N VAL A 307 59.11 47.93 44.65
CA VAL A 307 57.99 48.87 44.47
C VAL A 307 57.93 49.35 43.02
N ARG A 308 59.08 49.76 42.44
CA ARG A 308 59.18 50.12 41.02
C ARG A 308 58.77 48.96 40.10
N GLY A 309 59.22 47.74 40.40
CA GLY A 309 58.82 46.54 39.63
C GLY A 309 57.32 46.25 39.68
N ALA A 310 56.66 46.48 40.83
CA ALA A 310 55.21 46.27 40.94
C ALA A 310 54.40 47.36 40.22
N LEU A 311 54.85 48.62 40.22
CA LEU A 311 54.21 49.70 39.45
C LEU A 311 54.33 49.48 37.94
N ALA A 312 55.50 49.03 37.47
CA ALA A 312 55.71 48.69 36.06
C ALA A 312 54.79 47.57 35.57
N VAL A 313 54.48 46.56 36.41
CA VAL A 313 53.53 45.48 36.07
C VAL A 313 52.10 46.01 35.86
N LEU A 314 51.73 47.11 36.53
CA LEU A 314 50.44 47.78 36.34
C LEU A 314 50.48 48.89 35.27
N GLY A 315 51.65 49.15 34.68
CA GLY A 315 51.86 50.20 33.67
C GLY A 315 51.71 51.62 34.23
N LEU A 316 52.13 51.83 35.48
CA LEU A 316 52.06 53.12 36.18
C LEU A 316 53.46 53.67 36.46
N GLU A 317 53.59 54.99 36.38
CA GLU A 317 54.82 55.70 36.73
C GLU A 317 55.04 55.77 38.25
N PRO A 318 56.31 55.90 38.71
CA PRO A 318 56.62 56.12 40.12
C PRO A 318 55.88 57.36 40.67
N GLY A 319 55.14 57.19 41.77
CA GLY A 319 54.35 58.27 42.39
C GLY A 319 52.85 58.23 42.10
N ALA A 320 52.36 57.24 41.35
CA ALA A 320 50.93 57.05 41.12
C ALA A 320 50.13 56.88 42.43
N SER A 321 49.00 57.57 42.52
CA SER A 321 48.13 57.55 43.70
C SER A 321 47.41 56.21 43.87
N ARG A 322 46.95 55.91 45.09
CA ARG A 322 46.17 54.68 45.39
C ARG A 322 44.91 54.58 44.53
N GLY A 323 44.32 55.71 44.13
CA GLY A 323 43.17 55.76 43.21
C GLY A 323 43.52 55.28 41.81
N GLU A 324 44.68 55.68 41.29
CA GLU A 324 45.20 55.27 39.98
C GLU A 324 45.61 53.81 39.96
N ILE A 325 46.22 53.31 41.04
CA ILE A 325 46.57 51.88 41.21
C ILE A 325 45.30 50.99 41.13
N ARG A 326 44.22 51.37 41.82
CA ARG A 326 42.94 50.64 41.75
C ARG A 326 42.31 50.70 40.36
N LYS A 327 42.38 51.86 39.69
CA LYS A 327 41.83 52.04 38.34
C LYS A 327 42.60 51.20 37.32
N ALA A 328 43.92 51.21 37.36
CA ALA A 328 44.77 50.40 36.49
C ALA A 328 44.57 48.90 36.72
N TYR A 329 44.49 48.47 37.98
CA TYR A 329 44.21 47.07 38.33
C TYR A 329 42.87 46.60 37.76
N ARG A 330 41.77 47.37 37.94
CA ARG A 330 40.46 46.99 37.37
C ARG A 330 40.48 46.86 35.85
N ARG A 331 41.14 47.80 35.17
CA ARG A 331 41.30 47.75 33.70
C ARG A 331 42.06 46.50 33.25
N LEU A 332 43.19 46.20 33.88
CA LEU A 332 44.03 45.05 33.53
C LEU A 332 43.41 43.71 33.94
N ALA A 333 42.68 43.67 35.06
CA ALA A 333 41.95 42.50 35.51
C ALA A 333 40.84 42.11 34.53
N GLN A 334 40.08 43.08 34.01
CA GLN A 334 39.05 42.81 33.00
C GLN A 334 39.64 42.42 31.63
N ALA A 335 40.80 42.98 31.27
CA ALA A 335 41.48 42.65 30.01
C ALA A 335 42.10 41.24 30.01
N HIS A 336 42.57 40.76 31.17
CA HIS A 336 43.29 39.48 31.29
C HIS A 336 42.56 38.44 32.15
N HIS A 337 41.24 38.58 32.38
CA HIS A 337 40.48 37.61 33.15
C HIS A 337 40.43 36.25 32.42
N PRO A 338 40.75 35.12 33.08
CA PRO A 338 40.83 33.82 32.40
C PRO A 338 39.50 33.38 31.79
N ASP A 339 38.38 33.80 32.38
CA ASP A 339 37.02 33.51 31.89
C ASP A 339 36.73 34.11 30.50
N ARG A 340 37.39 35.23 30.16
CA ARG A 340 37.21 35.87 28.85
C ARG A 340 37.83 35.06 27.70
N PHE A 341 38.85 34.26 28.00
CA PHE A 341 39.60 33.48 27.01
C PHE A 341 39.23 31.99 27.03
N TYR A 342 38.17 31.60 27.77
CA TYR A 342 37.76 30.20 27.94
C TYR A 342 37.51 29.48 26.61
N HIS A 343 37.03 30.20 25.59
CA HIS A 343 36.76 29.66 24.26
C HIS A 343 37.97 29.68 23.29
N GLU A 344 39.09 30.31 23.66
CA GLU A 344 40.25 30.50 22.79
C GLU A 344 41.34 29.41 22.96
N GLY A 345 41.14 28.45 23.88
CA GLY A 345 41.97 27.26 24.05
C GLY A 345 42.88 27.25 25.30
N GLU A 346 43.20 26.06 25.79
CA GLU A 346 43.84 25.85 27.10
C GLU A 346 45.17 26.58 27.28
N ALA A 347 46.00 26.67 26.22
CA ALA A 347 47.29 27.36 26.28
C ALA A 347 47.12 28.89 26.47
N ILE A 348 46.09 29.48 25.85
CA ILE A 348 45.77 30.90 25.96
C ILE A 348 45.17 31.20 27.33
N VAL A 349 44.27 30.34 27.83
CA VAL A 349 43.72 30.43 29.19
C VAL A 349 44.84 30.35 30.23
N ALA A 350 45.78 29.41 30.09
CA ALA A 350 46.91 29.26 31.01
C ALA A 350 47.84 30.49 31.00
N SER A 351 48.09 31.08 29.83
CA SER A 351 48.88 32.32 29.68
C SER A 351 48.17 33.51 30.34
N ALA A 352 46.86 33.66 30.10
CA ALA A 352 46.02 34.69 30.71
C ALA A 352 45.97 34.55 32.24
N SER A 353 45.79 33.34 32.77
CA SER A 353 45.83 33.07 34.21
C SER A 353 47.17 33.46 34.84
N ARG A 354 48.31 33.12 34.23
CA ARG A 354 49.63 33.52 34.75
C ARG A 354 49.80 35.03 34.76
N ARG A 355 49.35 35.72 33.70
CA ARG A 355 49.42 37.19 33.61
C ARG A 355 48.51 37.87 34.64
N PHE A 356 47.28 37.37 34.81
CA PHE A 356 46.33 37.84 35.81
C PHE A 356 46.86 37.70 37.25
N GLN A 357 47.48 36.55 37.57
CA GLN A 357 48.10 36.34 38.87
C GLN A 357 49.26 37.31 39.14
N ARG A 358 50.08 37.64 38.12
CA ARG A 358 51.15 38.64 38.25
C ARG A 358 50.59 40.04 38.52
N ILE A 359 49.54 40.44 37.79
CA ILE A 359 48.84 41.72 37.98
C ILE A 359 48.25 41.83 39.40
N ARG A 360 47.59 40.76 39.88
CA ARG A 360 47.00 40.71 41.23
C ARG A 360 48.06 40.79 42.33
N ARG A 361 49.16 40.04 42.21
CA ARG A 361 50.27 40.08 43.18
C ARG A 361 50.92 41.47 43.26
N ALA A 362 51.09 42.15 42.13
CA ALA A 362 51.63 43.50 42.09
C ALA A 362 50.69 44.51 42.76
N TYR A 363 49.38 44.43 42.49
CA TYR A 363 48.37 45.25 43.17
C TYR A 363 48.34 45.01 44.69
N ASP A 364 48.31 43.75 45.13
CA ASP A 364 48.27 43.39 46.55
C ASP A 364 49.54 43.85 47.29
N PHE A 365 50.70 43.80 46.63
CA PHE A 365 51.96 44.31 47.18
C PHE A 365 51.95 45.84 47.31
N LEU A 366 51.55 46.57 46.27
CA LEU A 366 51.48 48.03 46.31
C LEU A 366 50.44 48.52 47.33
N MET A 367 49.30 47.84 47.47
CA MET A 367 48.30 48.21 48.48
C MET A 367 48.75 47.98 49.93
N LYS A 368 49.74 47.12 50.15
CA LYS A 368 50.35 46.87 51.47
C LYS A 368 51.50 47.83 51.80
N VAL A 369 52.20 48.35 50.78
CA VAL A 369 53.36 49.23 50.95
C VAL A 369 53.01 50.72 50.78
N SER A 370 51.87 51.04 50.14
CA SER A 370 51.48 52.38 49.69
C SER A 370 50.20 52.96 50.30
#